data_AF-A0A7W6T935-F1
#
_entry.id   AF-A0A7W6T935-F1
#
_cell.length_a   1.000
_cell.length_b   1.000
_cell.length_c   1.000
_cell.angle_alpha   90.00
_cell.angle_beta   90.00
_cell.angle_gamma   90.00
#
_symmetry.space_group_name_H-M   'P 1'
#
loop_
_entity.id
_entity.type
_entity.pdbx_description
1 polymer ?
#
loop_
_entity_poly.entity_id
_entity_poly.type
_entity_poly.pdbx_seq_one_letter_code
_entity_poly.pdbx_strand_id
1 'polypeptide(L)'
;MKFVLAHGKDQSMKRSRFTEEQIIGILKEHEAGVSVADLCRKHGVSDASIYKWKAKFGGLEVSEAKRLKTLEDENTRLKRLLADSMLDNAALKDLLKKYVWSAPWLPRLAPRHQRMGDAQTTG
;
A
#
# COMPACT_ATOMS: atom_id res chain seq x y z
N MET A 1 -10.20 22.34 13.91
CA MET A 1 -10.38 21.47 12.72
C MET A 1 -9.49 20.24 12.90
N LYS A 2 -10.10 19.06 12.93
CA LYS A 2 -9.45 17.74 13.02
C LYS A 2 -8.61 17.48 11.78
N PHE A 3 -7.44 16.86 11.92
CA PHE A 3 -7.07 15.64 11.19
C PHE A 3 -5.85 15.02 11.90
N VAL A 4 -6.15 14.08 12.79
CA VAL A 4 -5.16 13.16 13.35
C VAL A 4 -4.72 12.27 12.20
N LEU A 5 -3.45 12.38 11.79
CA LEU A 5 -2.81 11.42 10.91
C LEU A 5 -2.65 10.11 11.69
N ALA A 6 -3.65 9.24 11.57
CA ALA A 6 -3.52 7.84 11.91
C ALA A 6 -2.55 7.21 10.90
N HIS A 7 -1.25 7.26 11.20
CA HIS A 7 -0.26 6.50 10.44
C HIS A 7 -0.65 5.02 10.50
N GLY A 8 -0.72 4.42 9.31
CA GLY A 8 -1.14 3.05 9.09
C GLY A 8 -0.39 2.09 10.01
N LYS A 9 -1.14 1.14 10.57
CA LYS A 9 -0.59 -0.01 11.27
C LYS A 9 0.41 -0.69 10.31
N ASP A 10 1.70 -0.52 10.56
CA ASP A 10 2.70 -1.48 10.11
C ASP A 10 2.32 -2.81 10.77
N GLN A 11 1.58 -3.64 10.02
CA GLN A 11 1.38 -5.01 10.43
C GLN A 11 2.74 -5.68 10.26
N SER A 12 3.56 -5.59 11.31
CA SER A 12 4.75 -6.42 11.45
C SER A 12 4.33 -7.83 11.06
N MET A 13 4.81 -8.34 9.93
CA MET A 13 4.46 -9.66 9.44
C MET A 13 4.91 -10.65 10.51
N LYS A 14 3.98 -11.03 11.39
CA LYS A 14 4.23 -12.01 12.45
C LYS A 14 4.67 -13.25 11.71
N ARG A 15 5.95 -13.60 11.84
CA ARG A 15 6.53 -14.79 11.19
C ARG A 15 5.65 -15.97 11.59
N SER A 16 4.86 -16.44 10.64
CA SER A 16 4.01 -17.61 10.84
C SER A 16 4.92 -18.77 11.19
N ARG A 17 4.53 -19.56 12.19
CA ARG A 17 5.25 -20.78 12.57
C ARG A 17 5.32 -21.79 11.42
N PHE A 18 4.38 -21.71 10.48
CA PHE A 18 4.30 -22.55 9.29
C PHE A 18 4.56 -21.72 8.04
N THR A 19 5.35 -22.26 7.11
CA THR A 19 5.55 -21.65 5.78
C THR A 19 4.29 -21.81 4.94
N GLU A 20 4.14 -20.97 3.91
CA GLU A 20 2.99 -21.04 3.01
C GLU A 20 2.94 -22.38 2.28
N GLU A 21 4.10 -22.95 1.91
CA GLU A 21 4.20 -24.27 1.28
C GLU A 21 3.72 -25.39 2.22
N GLN A 22 4.07 -25.32 3.51
CA GLN A 22 3.60 -26.28 4.51
C GLN A 22 2.09 -26.18 4.69
N ILE A 23 1.55 -24.96 4.74
CA ILE A 23 0.11 -24.72 4.87
C ILE A 23 -0.64 -25.30 3.66
N ILE A 24 -0.19 -25.01 2.44
CA ILE A 24 -0.83 -25.50 1.22
C ILE A 24 -0.71 -27.03 1.13
N GLY A 25 0.41 -27.62 1.55
CA GLY A 25 0.57 -29.08 1.64
C GLY A 25 -0.48 -29.73 2.57
N ILE A 26 -0.70 -29.15 3.76
CA ILE A 26 -1.71 -29.62 4.71
C ILE A 26 -3.12 -29.49 4.13
N LEU A 27 -3.42 -28.39 3.42
CA LEU A 27 -4.72 -28.20 2.77
C LEU A 27 -4.94 -29.18 1.62
N LYS A 28 -3.91 -29.54 0.87
CA LYS A 28 -3.99 -30.59 -0.17
C LYS A 28 -4.25 -31.97 0.43
N GLU A 29 -3.63 -32.31 1.57
CA GLU A 29 -3.96 -33.55 2.29
C GLU A 29 -5.43 -33.57 2.73
N HIS A 30 -5.98 -32.44 3.14
CA HIS A 30 -7.40 -32.30 3.46
C HIS A 30 -8.31 -32.48 2.23
N GLU A 31 -7.94 -31.86 1.09
CA GLU A 31 -8.67 -32.00 -0.18
C GLU A 31 -8.60 -33.44 -0.74
N ALA A 32 -7.53 -34.18 -0.44
CA ALA A 32 -7.38 -35.60 -0.76
C ALA A 32 -8.23 -36.53 0.14
N GLY A 33 -8.99 -35.97 1.10
CA GLY A 33 -9.95 -36.70 1.93
C GLY A 33 -9.48 -37.02 3.36
N VAL A 34 -8.33 -36.51 3.79
CA VAL A 34 -7.88 -36.68 5.19
C VAL A 34 -8.72 -35.80 6.12
N SER A 35 -9.15 -36.37 7.24
CA SER A 35 -9.97 -35.66 8.23
C SER A 35 -9.17 -34.53 8.91
N VAL A 36 -9.86 -33.45 9.29
CA VAL A 36 -9.23 -32.32 10.01
C VAL A 36 -8.60 -32.80 11.32
N ALA A 37 -9.25 -33.73 12.02
CA ALA A 37 -8.76 -34.29 13.27
C ALA A 37 -7.41 -35.02 13.11
N ASP A 38 -7.24 -35.76 12.01
CA ASP A 38 -5.98 -36.47 11.72
C ASP A 38 -4.87 -35.49 11.32
N LEU A 39 -5.21 -34.45 10.55
CA LEU A 39 -4.26 -33.39 10.21
C LEU A 39 -3.76 -32.63 11.45
N CYS A 40 -4.66 -32.36 12.39
CA CYS A 40 -4.32 -31.71 13.65
C CYS A 40 -3.36 -32.55 14.49
N ARG A 41 -3.56 -33.87 14.55
CA ARG A 41 -2.65 -34.80 15.24
C ARG A 41 -1.31 -34.93 14.52
N LYS A 42 -1.32 -35.06 13.19
CA LYS A 42 -0.11 -35.28 12.37
C LYS A 42 0.80 -34.06 12.32
N HIS A 43 0.23 -32.87 12.15
CA HIS A 43 0.99 -31.63 11.92
C HIS A 43 1.06 -30.72 13.15
N GLY A 44 0.42 -31.10 14.26
CA GLY A 44 0.42 -30.32 15.50
C GLY A 44 -0.27 -28.96 15.33
N VAL A 45 -1.34 -28.92 14.54
CA VAL A 45 -2.10 -27.71 14.21
C VAL A 45 -3.48 -27.78 14.85
N SER A 46 -4.09 -26.63 15.13
CA SER A 46 -5.48 -26.58 15.61
C SER A 46 -6.47 -26.57 14.45
N ASP A 47 -7.68 -27.09 14.66
CA ASP A 47 -8.77 -27.03 13.66
C ASP A 47 -8.99 -25.58 13.19
N ALA A 48 -8.98 -24.63 14.13
CA ALA A 48 -9.13 -23.20 13.84
C ALA A 48 -8.04 -22.66 12.90
N SER A 49 -6.82 -23.19 12.98
CA SER A 49 -5.74 -22.85 12.04
C SER A 49 -6.04 -23.36 10.64
N ILE A 50 -6.50 -24.61 10.52
CA ILE A 50 -6.83 -25.23 9.23
C ILE A 50 -7.96 -24.45 8.54
N TYR A 51 -9.02 -24.08 9.25
CA TYR A 51 -10.10 -23.26 8.67
C TYR A 51 -9.64 -21.87 8.25
N LYS A 52 -8.79 -21.20 9.05
CA LYS A 52 -8.19 -19.91 8.67
C LYS A 52 -7.34 -20.03 7.41
N TRP A 53 -6.54 -21.09 7.31
CA TRP A 53 -5.73 -21.34 6.13
C TRP A 53 -6.57 -21.68 4.91
N LYS A 54 -7.64 -22.46 5.06
CA LYS A 54 -8.59 -22.74 3.97
C LYS A 54 -9.24 -21.47 3.43
N ALA A 55 -9.55 -20.50 4.30
CA ALA A 55 -10.08 -19.20 3.85
C ALA A 55 -9.02 -18.33 3.11
N LYS A 56 -7.74 -18.47 3.45
CA LYS A 56 -6.64 -17.66 2.89
C LYS A 56 -5.97 -18.28 1.66
N PHE A 57 -5.87 -19.60 1.62
CA PHE A 57 -5.10 -20.39 0.65
C PHE A 57 -5.92 -21.52 0.01
N GLY A 58 -7.21 -21.66 0.34
CA GLY A 58 -8.06 -22.68 -0.26
C GLY A 58 -8.21 -22.45 -1.77
N GLY A 59 -8.03 -23.50 -2.56
CA GLY A 59 -8.07 -23.43 -4.02
C GLY A 59 -6.86 -22.76 -4.68
N LEU A 60 -5.81 -22.38 -3.93
CA LEU A 60 -4.56 -21.85 -4.47
C LEU A 60 -3.51 -22.97 -4.62
N GLU A 61 -2.91 -23.09 -5.80
CA GLU A 61 -1.75 -23.94 -6.02
C GLU A 61 -0.49 -23.32 -5.35
N VAL A 62 0.50 -24.14 -4.98
CA VAL A 62 1.75 -23.65 -4.34
C VAL A 62 2.48 -22.64 -5.24
N SER A 63 2.45 -22.85 -6.55
CA SER A 63 3.04 -21.92 -7.53
C SER A 63 2.28 -20.59 -7.61
N GLU A 64 0.95 -20.60 -7.46
CA GLU A 64 0.14 -19.38 -7.47
C GLU A 64 0.34 -18.57 -6.19
N ALA A 65 0.41 -19.22 -5.03
CA ALA A 65 0.69 -18.54 -3.77
C ALA A 65 2.07 -17.85 -3.79
N LYS A 66 3.10 -18.53 -4.30
CA LYS A 66 4.44 -17.94 -4.47
C LYS A 66 4.43 -16.76 -5.42
N ARG A 67 3.77 -16.90 -6.58
CA ARG A 67 3.66 -15.83 -7.57
C ARG A 67 2.93 -14.61 -7.00
N LEU A 68 1.86 -14.83 -6.26
CA LEU A 68 1.06 -13.77 -5.66
C LEU A 68 1.88 -12.98 -4.63
N LYS A 69 2.64 -13.66 -3.78
CA LYS A 69 3.55 -13.00 -2.83
C LYS A 69 4.63 -12.16 -3.51
N THR A 70 5.27 -12.70 -4.55
CA THR A 70 6.27 -11.93 -5.33
C THR A 70 5.65 -10.67 -5.92
N LEU A 71 4.45 -10.78 -6.50
CA LEU A 71 3.73 -9.63 -7.06
C LEU A 71 3.34 -8.61 -5.99
N GLU A 72 2.94 -9.04 -4.79
CA GLU A 72 2.64 -8.13 -3.67
C GLU A 72 3.87 -7.38 -3.18
N ASP A 73 5.01 -8.06 -3.07
CA ASP A 73 6.30 -7.47 -2.67
C ASP A 73 6.78 -6.45 -3.71
N GLU A 74 6.70 -6.81 -5.00
CA GLU A 74 7.03 -5.91 -6.10
C GLU A 74 6.10 -4.70 -6.13
N ASN A 75 4.79 -4.88 -5.97
CA ASN A 75 3.83 -3.78 -5.93
C ASN A 75 4.11 -2.82 -4.78
N THR A 76 4.46 -3.36 -3.61
CA THR A 76 4.84 -2.57 -2.43
C THR A 76 6.10 -1.76 -2.70
N ARG A 77 7.12 -2.38 -3.30
CA ARG A 77 8.36 -1.70 -3.69
C ARG A 77 8.11 -0.60 -4.72
N LEU A 78 7.32 -0.88 -5.75
CA LEU A 78 6.99 0.08 -6.81
C LEU A 78 6.22 1.28 -6.25
N LYS A 79 5.27 1.05 -5.34
CA LYS A 79 4.54 2.14 -4.67
C LYS A 79 5.46 3.05 -3.86
N ARG A 80 6.46 2.51 -3.16
CA ARG A 80 7.47 3.30 -2.44
C ARG A 80 8.28 4.16 -3.40
N LEU A 81 8.86 3.54 -4.43
CA LEU A 81 9.66 4.26 -5.44
C LEU A 81 8.85 5.35 -6.15
N LEU A 82 7.57 5.08 -6.45
CA LEU A 82 6.68 6.07 -7.04
C LEU A 82 6.45 7.25 -6.08
N ALA A 83 6.20 6.98 -4.79
CA ALA A 83 6.01 8.02 -3.80
C ALA A 83 7.26 8.90 -3.66
N ASP A 84 8.45 8.28 -3.54
CA ASP A 84 9.72 8.99 -3.47
C ASP A 84 9.94 9.86 -4.73
N SER A 85 9.71 9.29 -5.92
CA SER A 85 9.83 10.03 -7.18
C SER A 85 8.84 11.20 -7.28
N MET A 86 7.63 11.06 -6.74
CA MET A 86 6.64 12.13 -6.71
C MET A 86 7.05 13.24 -5.74
N LEU A 87 7.64 12.90 -4.59
CA LEU A 87 8.19 13.87 -3.64
C LEU A 87 9.35 14.66 -4.25
N ASP A 88 10.29 13.99 -4.91
CA ASP A 88 11.41 14.64 -5.59
C ASP A 88 10.91 15.57 -6.70
N ASN A 89 9.95 15.12 -7.51
CA ASN A 89 9.34 15.95 -8.54
C ASN A 89 8.65 17.20 -7.96
N ALA A 90 7.97 17.07 -6.82
CA ALA A 90 7.35 18.21 -6.15
C ALA A 90 8.40 19.20 -5.64
N ALA A 91 9.46 18.70 -4.98
CA ALA A 91 10.56 19.52 -4.49
C ALA A 91 11.28 20.26 -5.63
N LEU A 92 11.55 19.59 -6.75
CA LEU A 92 12.18 20.19 -7.93
C LEU A 92 11.29 21.27 -8.55
N LYS A 93 9.98 21.03 -8.68
CA LYS A 93 9.04 22.04 -9.17
C LYS A 93 8.98 23.27 -8.25
N ASP A 94 9.04 23.08 -6.95
CA ASP A 94 9.02 24.19 -5.99
C ASP A 94 10.33 24.98 -5.97
N LEU A 95 11.47 24.31 -6.13
CA LEU A 95 12.75 24.98 -6.36
C LEU A 95 12.70 25.80 -7.66
N LEU A 96 12.23 25.21 -8.76
CA LEU A 96 12.11 25.92 -10.04
C LEU A 96 11.24 27.17 -9.93
N LYS A 97 10.07 27.06 -9.27
CA LYS A 97 9.23 28.24 -8.98
C LYS A 97 10.03 29.32 -8.27
N LYS A 98 10.74 28.99 -7.18
CA LYS A 98 11.54 29.97 -6.42
C LYS A 98 12.58 30.65 -7.30
N TYR A 99 13.32 29.89 -8.11
CA TYR A 99 14.33 30.45 -9.02
C TYR A 99 13.74 31.37 -10.09
N VAL A 100 12.60 30.99 -10.67
CA VAL A 100 11.89 31.81 -11.66
C VAL A 100 11.41 33.13 -11.04
N TRP A 101 10.93 33.11 -9.79
CA TRP A 101 10.48 34.32 -9.09
C TRP A 101 11.62 35.18 -8.53
N SER A 102 12.80 34.62 -8.32
CA SER A 102 13.98 35.34 -7.80
C SER A 102 14.89 35.92 -8.88
N ALA A 103 14.70 35.57 -10.15
CA ALA A 103 15.52 36.03 -11.25
C ALA A 103 15.38 37.55 -11.47
N PRO A 104 16.43 38.36 -11.25
CA PRO A 104 16.35 39.83 -11.29
C PRO A 104 15.98 40.41 -12.67
N TRP A 105 16.18 39.64 -13.74
CA TRP A 105 15.95 40.03 -15.12
C TRP A 105 14.58 39.61 -15.69
N LEU A 106 13.78 38.83 -14.95
CA LEU A 106 12.41 38.50 -15.37
C LEU A 106 11.45 39.63 -14.97
N PRO A 107 10.60 40.14 -15.89
CA PRO A 107 9.59 41.13 -15.55
C PRO A 107 8.71 40.56 -14.41
N ARG A 108 8.61 41.30 -13.30
CA ARG A 108 7.78 40.92 -12.15
C ARG A 108 6.31 40.92 -12.58
N LEU A 109 5.82 39.78 -13.07
CA LEU A 109 4.40 39.57 -13.34
C LEU A 109 3.68 39.47 -11.99
N ALA A 110 3.31 40.63 -11.43
CA ALA A 110 2.47 40.70 -10.25
C ALA A 110 1.08 40.08 -10.54
N PRO A 111 0.45 39.37 -9.60
CA PRO A 111 -0.91 38.89 -9.77
C PRO A 111 -1.84 40.07 -10.07
N ARG A 112 -2.56 40.00 -11.21
CA ARG A 112 -3.58 40.97 -11.59
C ARG A 112 -4.69 40.93 -10.53
N HIS A 113 -4.63 41.83 -9.55
CA HIS A 113 -5.73 42.06 -8.63
C HIS A 113 -6.91 42.56 -9.46
N GLN A 114 -7.93 41.71 -9.57
CA GLN A 114 -9.16 42.02 -10.28
C GLN A 114 -9.90 43.06 -9.44
N ARG A 115 -9.71 44.35 -9.79
CA ARG A 115 -10.49 45.45 -9.23
C ARG A 115 -11.89 45.38 -9.85
N MET A 116 -12.75 44.58 -9.24
CA MET A 116 -14.19 44.61 -9.45
C MET A 116 -14.81 45.29 -8.22
N GLY A 117 -15.44 46.45 -8.43
CA GLY A 117 -16.47 46.93 -7.51
C GLY A 117 -16.18 48.24 -6.79
N ASP A 118 -16.41 49.35 -7.49
CA ASP A 118 -16.86 50.62 -6.91
C ASP A 118 -17.36 51.55 -8.03
N ALA A 119 -18.35 51.06 -8.78
CA ALA A 119 -19.34 51.93 -9.38
C ALA A 119 -20.37 52.24 -8.29
N GLN A 120 -20.19 53.35 -7.57
CA GLN A 120 -21.30 54.08 -6.94
C GLN A 120 -20.84 55.45 -6.40
N THR A 121 -21.64 56.46 -6.76
CA THR A 121 -21.86 57.75 -6.09
C THR A 121 -20.98 58.94 -6.46
N THR A 122 -21.55 59.82 -7.29
CA THR A 122 -21.73 61.28 -7.14
C THR A 122 -22.26 61.75 -8.50
N GLY A 123 -23.42 62.36 -8.66
CA GLY A 123 -24.04 63.42 -7.86
C GLY A 123 -24.45 64.48 -8.88
#